data_AF-A0A1S9RWR8-F1
#
_entry.id   AF-A0A1S9RWR8-F1
#
_cell.length_a   1.000
_cell.length_b   1.000
_cell.length_c   1.000
_cell.angle_alpha   90.00
_cell.angle_beta   90.00
_cell.angle_gamma   90.00
#
_symmetry.space_group_name_H-M   'P 1'
#
loop_
_entity.id
_entity.type
_entity.pdbx_description
1 polymer ?
#
loop_
_entity_poly.entity_id
_entity_poly.type
_entity_poly.pdbx_seq_one_letter_code
_entity_poly.pdbx_strand_id
1 'polypeptide(L)'
;MERTKWLDGLRGIAAAIVAADHFFMSDVWHPFVSYWTDPPEGNRHIVQLPPIRILFSAHGMVTLFMVISGYAISISLLNARNGPQFLARVSSAVVRRVFRIYMPVFVTASLAQIFYFFDLYHWPFDEGFLETLPKPWTAPWAHFTWVLNYMADSMNIIAFEYRGALNGQLWTMPVEFRGSNVVYLLIVGLSGWRAKSRFYVLPLLACFFLWYGNWDIFGFIWGLWLAERARSRATATTSSLPSDEPLNAEFEMAEFEDEDRPRSFFTAPLRLGSWRGKLRGKLRCKSPKSRNCITFSRISAVLIFIAGYYLLCLGNDGHLPPGYQFLSVLQPSRWKDKWDIYHFCWKTIGSAMLVYAIGELPCLQRPLDSRVAQYLGKISFALYLLHETIYELWRNPVRDLIYSVLSGKEYGTSGVALGNDPFSFHVAWWSTGVFLGAVVVGASHFYTIYVDDWCVAFAKKVDRWLSY
;
A
#
# COMPACT_ATOMS: atom_id res chain seq x y z
N MET A 1 -11.39 -20.25 -8.72
CA MET A 1 -9.98 -19.84 -8.56
C MET A 1 -9.84 -19.23 -7.17
N GLU A 2 -8.87 -19.70 -6.39
CA GLU A 2 -8.61 -19.14 -5.05
C GLU A 2 -8.25 -17.66 -5.21
N ARG A 3 -9.13 -16.79 -4.70
CA ARG A 3 -8.88 -15.35 -4.51
C ARG A 3 -7.45 -15.20 -3.97
N THR A 4 -6.65 -14.30 -4.54
CA THR A 4 -5.30 -14.00 -4.03
C THR A 4 -5.38 -13.24 -2.71
N LYS A 5 -6.02 -13.84 -1.70
CA LYS A 5 -6.30 -13.28 -0.38
C LYS A 5 -5.04 -12.73 0.26
N TRP A 6 -3.92 -13.43 0.10
CA TRP A 6 -2.63 -12.99 0.61
C TRP A 6 -2.20 -11.60 0.09
N LEU A 7 -2.62 -11.17 -1.11
CA LEU A 7 -2.34 -9.80 -1.60
C LEU A 7 -3.15 -8.75 -0.85
N ASP A 8 -4.42 -9.03 -0.53
CA ASP A 8 -5.26 -8.16 0.30
C ASP A 8 -4.61 -8.00 1.68
N GLY A 9 -4.16 -9.12 2.26
CA GLY A 9 -3.45 -9.13 3.54
C GLY A 9 -2.13 -8.38 3.51
N LEU A 10 -1.33 -8.55 2.46
CA LEU A 10 -0.07 -7.84 2.27
C LEU A 10 -0.28 -6.34 2.16
N ARG A 11 -1.28 -5.91 1.37
CA ARG A 11 -1.68 -4.51 1.23
C ARG A 11 -2.11 -3.92 2.58
N GLY A 12 -2.88 -4.67 3.37
CA GLY A 12 -3.30 -4.28 4.70
C GLY A 12 -2.14 -4.04 5.67
N ILE A 13 -1.19 -4.99 5.72
CA ILE A 13 0.00 -4.87 6.57
C ILE A 13 0.86 -3.69 6.11
N ALA A 14 1.06 -3.52 4.80
CA ALA A 14 1.81 -2.40 4.25
C ALA A 14 1.18 -1.05 4.62
N ALA A 15 -0.14 -0.94 4.59
CA ALA A 15 -0.84 0.30 4.97
C ALA A 15 -0.71 0.59 6.47
N ALA A 16 -0.75 -0.45 7.32
CA ALA A 16 -0.50 -0.29 8.76
C ALA A 16 0.95 0.12 9.06
N ILE A 17 1.93 -0.39 8.30
CA ILE A 17 3.33 0.04 8.40
C ILE A 17 3.46 1.52 8.01
N VAL A 18 2.85 1.97 6.92
CA VAL A 18 2.87 3.41 6.53
C VAL A 18 2.25 4.28 7.63
N ALA A 19 1.10 3.87 8.17
CA ALA A 19 0.45 4.61 9.24
C ALA A 19 1.30 4.66 10.52
N ALA A 20 2.03 3.59 10.86
CA ALA A 20 2.95 3.60 12.00
C ALA A 20 4.18 4.48 11.74
N ASP A 21 4.75 4.40 10.54
CA ASP A 21 5.88 5.19 10.10
C ASP A 21 5.59 6.70 10.18
N HIS A 22 4.50 7.17 9.55
CA HIS A 22 4.10 8.58 9.58
C HIS A 22 3.77 9.09 10.99
N PHE A 23 3.31 8.20 11.89
CA PHE A 23 3.06 8.57 13.29
C PHE A 23 4.36 8.98 14.01
N PHE A 24 5.42 8.19 13.86
CA PHE A 24 6.71 8.43 14.51
C PHE A 24 7.61 9.41 13.74
N MET A 25 7.33 9.63 12.45
CA MET A 25 8.09 10.51 11.58
C MET A 25 8.16 11.94 12.13
N SER A 26 9.27 12.63 11.79
CA SER A 26 9.62 14.01 12.16
C SER A 26 10.05 14.23 13.62
N ASP A 27 9.65 13.39 14.55
CA ASP A 27 9.93 13.57 15.99
C ASP A 27 10.82 12.48 16.60
N VAL A 28 10.67 11.22 16.16
CA VAL A 28 11.48 10.09 16.63
C VAL A 28 12.45 9.68 15.54
N TRP A 29 13.64 10.26 15.50
CA TRP A 29 14.55 10.12 14.34
C TRP A 29 15.24 8.75 14.21
N HIS A 30 15.55 8.06 15.32
CA HIS A 30 16.40 6.86 15.30
C HIS A 30 15.94 5.73 14.35
N PRO A 31 14.65 5.36 14.26
CA PRO A 31 14.19 4.27 13.39
C PRO A 31 14.30 4.56 11.89
N PHE A 32 14.28 5.84 11.49
CA PHE A 32 14.25 6.26 10.08
C PHE A 32 15.63 6.30 9.43
N VAL A 33 16.66 6.11 10.26
CA VAL A 33 18.07 6.21 9.89
C VAL A 33 18.72 4.83 9.92
N SER A 34 19.64 4.56 9.00
CA SER A 34 20.34 3.27 8.84
C SER A 34 21.37 3.02 9.94
N TYR A 35 21.46 1.74 10.32
CA TYR A 35 22.48 1.26 11.26
C TYR A 35 23.86 1.61 10.70
N TRP A 36 24.70 2.29 11.50
CA TRP A 36 26.01 2.87 11.11
C TRP A 36 25.99 4.08 10.17
N THR A 37 24.88 4.79 9.96
CA THR A 37 25.01 6.10 9.29
C THR A 37 25.75 7.10 10.19
N ASP A 38 26.35 8.11 9.57
CA ASP A 38 27.08 9.16 10.29
C ASP A 38 26.12 10.15 10.99
N PRO A 39 26.37 10.53 12.25
CA PRO A 39 27.45 10.07 13.12
C PRO A 39 27.18 8.65 13.68
N PRO A 40 28.16 7.72 13.67
CA PRO A 40 27.91 6.33 14.05
C PRO A 40 27.57 6.10 15.52
N GLU A 41 27.85 7.06 16.41
CA GLU A 41 27.60 6.94 17.86
C GLU A 41 26.09 7.00 18.18
N GLY A 42 25.32 7.76 17.39
CA GLY A 42 23.86 7.88 17.55
C GLY A 42 23.05 6.85 16.77
N ASN A 43 23.69 6.00 15.97
CA ASN A 43 23.04 5.11 14.99
C ASN A 43 23.39 3.64 15.20
N ARG A 44 23.27 3.18 16.45
CA ARG A 44 23.53 1.80 16.89
C ARG A 44 22.32 1.16 17.56
N HIS A 45 21.13 1.41 17.03
CA HIS A 45 19.90 0.88 17.60
C HIS A 45 19.42 -0.38 16.87
N ILE A 46 18.97 -1.39 17.62
CA ILE A 46 18.47 -2.65 17.05
C ILE A 46 17.29 -2.43 16.08
N VAL A 47 16.47 -1.40 16.33
CA VAL A 47 15.33 -1.03 15.46
C VAL A 47 15.75 -0.67 14.03
N GLN A 48 17.00 -0.24 13.82
CA GLN A 48 17.52 0.19 12.52
C GLN A 48 17.92 -1.01 11.63
N LEU A 49 18.09 -2.20 12.22
CA LEU A 49 18.55 -3.40 11.53
C LEU A 49 17.39 -4.15 10.85
N PRO A 50 17.60 -4.72 9.66
CA PRO A 50 16.74 -5.78 9.14
C PRO A 50 16.76 -6.99 10.10
N PRO A 51 15.62 -7.65 10.38
CA PRO A 51 14.33 -7.43 9.73
C PRO A 51 13.45 -6.33 10.36
N ILE A 52 13.78 -5.87 11.57
CA ILE A 52 12.89 -5.04 12.40
C ILE A 52 12.56 -3.69 11.74
N ARG A 53 13.53 -3.12 11.02
CA ARG A 53 13.40 -1.82 10.34
C ARG A 53 12.22 -1.73 9.36
N ILE A 54 11.72 -2.85 8.81
CA ILE A 54 10.61 -2.80 7.86
C ILE A 54 9.36 -2.08 8.42
N LEU A 55 9.20 -2.09 9.74
CA LEU A 55 8.10 -1.43 10.46
C LEU A 55 8.14 0.11 10.34
N PHE A 56 9.28 0.66 9.93
CA PHE A 56 9.55 2.08 9.73
C PHE A 56 10.09 2.33 8.31
N SER A 57 9.55 1.62 7.33
CA SER A 57 9.89 1.78 5.92
C SER A 57 8.65 2.09 5.07
N ALA A 58 8.00 3.24 5.33
CA ALA A 58 6.86 3.70 4.52
C ALA A 58 7.21 3.78 3.03
N HIS A 59 8.36 4.37 2.70
CA HIS A 59 8.84 4.46 1.31
C HIS A 59 8.98 3.09 0.65
N GLY A 60 9.40 2.06 1.42
CA GLY A 60 9.41 0.68 0.95
C GLY A 60 8.00 0.17 0.65
N MET A 61 7.06 0.39 1.55
CA MET A 61 5.66 0.01 1.39
C MET A 61 4.97 0.72 0.20
N VAL A 62 5.34 1.97 -0.10
CA VAL A 62 4.84 2.69 -1.28
C VAL A 62 5.25 1.96 -2.56
N THR A 63 6.52 1.56 -2.70
CA THR A 63 6.95 0.76 -3.86
C THR A 63 6.26 -0.61 -3.93
N LEU A 64 5.91 -1.18 -2.76
CA LEU A 64 5.18 -2.44 -2.67
C LEU A 64 3.75 -2.29 -3.19
N PHE A 65 3.08 -1.18 -2.87
CA PHE A 65 1.76 -0.86 -3.42
C PHE A 65 1.77 -0.79 -4.94
N MET A 66 2.78 -0.16 -5.57
CA MET A 66 2.87 -0.07 -7.03
C MET A 66 2.89 -1.46 -7.69
N VAL A 67 3.61 -2.42 -7.12
CA VAL A 67 3.67 -3.81 -7.62
C VAL A 67 2.34 -4.55 -7.40
N ILE A 68 1.75 -4.41 -6.21
CA ILE A 68 0.46 -5.04 -5.86
C ILE A 68 -0.65 -4.51 -6.77
N SER A 69 -0.71 -3.19 -6.96
CA SER A 69 -1.69 -2.53 -7.83
C SER A 69 -1.54 -2.97 -9.28
N GLY A 70 -0.32 -2.99 -9.81
CA GLY A 70 -0.04 -3.52 -11.14
C GLY A 70 -0.54 -4.95 -11.33
N TYR A 71 -0.35 -5.82 -10.33
CA TYR A 71 -0.86 -7.20 -10.37
C TYR A 71 -2.40 -7.25 -10.32
N ALA A 72 -3.01 -6.55 -9.37
CA ALA A 72 -4.45 -6.61 -9.11
C ALA A 72 -5.29 -6.10 -10.29
N ILE A 73 -4.86 -5.01 -10.93
CA ILE A 73 -5.49 -4.48 -12.15
C ILE A 73 -5.32 -5.45 -13.32
N SER A 74 -4.12 -6.03 -13.44
CA SER A 74 -3.80 -6.87 -14.57
C SER A 74 -4.58 -8.18 -14.54
N ILE A 75 -4.67 -8.86 -13.40
CA ILE A 75 -5.27 -10.18 -13.34
C ILE A 75 -6.76 -10.18 -13.74
N SER A 76 -7.53 -9.14 -13.39
CA SER A 76 -8.95 -9.01 -13.79
C SER A 76 -9.09 -8.89 -15.31
N LEU A 77 -8.31 -8.00 -15.92
CA LEU A 77 -8.36 -7.72 -17.36
C LEU A 77 -7.77 -8.87 -18.20
N LEU A 78 -6.72 -9.51 -17.71
CA LEU A 78 -6.08 -10.65 -18.39
C LEU A 78 -7.01 -11.86 -18.49
N ASN A 79 -7.89 -12.07 -17.51
CA ASN A 79 -8.90 -13.13 -17.55
C ASN A 79 -9.97 -12.86 -18.62
N ALA A 80 -10.24 -11.58 -18.93
CA ALA A 80 -11.20 -11.17 -19.95
C ALA A 80 -10.61 -11.07 -21.37
N ARG A 81 -9.28 -11.20 -21.53
CA ARG A 81 -8.55 -10.85 -22.78
C ARG A 81 -9.09 -11.51 -24.05
N ASN A 82 -9.49 -12.78 -23.97
CA ASN A 82 -9.95 -13.53 -25.14
C ASN A 82 -11.47 -13.40 -25.37
N GLY A 83 -12.17 -12.62 -24.55
CA GLY A 83 -13.61 -12.43 -24.67
C GLY A 83 -13.98 -11.24 -25.58
N PRO A 84 -15.18 -11.24 -26.18
CA PRO A 84 -15.65 -10.15 -27.03
C PRO A 84 -15.79 -8.81 -26.29
N GLN A 85 -15.97 -8.87 -24.96
CA GLN A 85 -16.12 -7.70 -24.10
C GLN A 85 -14.78 -7.14 -23.58
N PHE A 86 -13.63 -7.62 -24.07
CA PHE A 86 -12.31 -7.23 -23.55
C PHE A 86 -12.09 -5.72 -23.56
N LEU A 87 -12.27 -5.07 -24.73
CA LEU A 87 -12.05 -3.64 -24.87
C LEU A 87 -13.05 -2.81 -24.05
N ALA A 88 -14.32 -3.25 -24.01
CA ALA A 88 -15.34 -2.63 -23.17
C ALA A 88 -14.94 -2.67 -21.69
N ARG A 89 -14.43 -3.82 -21.21
CA ARG A 89 -13.96 -3.96 -19.82
C ARG A 89 -12.74 -3.09 -19.53
N VAL A 90 -11.79 -2.96 -20.46
CA VAL A 90 -10.63 -2.07 -20.29
C VAL A 90 -11.09 -0.61 -20.23
N SER A 91 -11.94 -0.17 -21.17
CA SER A 91 -12.47 1.20 -21.20
C SER A 91 -13.20 1.55 -19.89
N SER A 92 -14.06 0.64 -19.46
CA SER A 92 -14.83 0.72 -18.23
C SER A 92 -13.94 0.74 -16.98
N ALA A 93 -12.83 -0.03 -16.96
CA ALA A 93 -11.83 0.03 -15.89
C ALA A 93 -11.03 1.35 -15.85
N VAL A 94 -10.75 1.96 -17.01
CA VAL A 94 -10.09 3.29 -17.10
C VAL A 94 -10.99 4.37 -16.50
N VAL A 95 -12.26 4.44 -16.93
CA VAL A 95 -13.21 5.47 -16.49
C VAL A 95 -13.50 5.35 -15.00
N ARG A 96 -13.84 4.15 -14.50
CA ARG A 96 -14.14 3.95 -13.08
C ARG A 96 -12.97 4.31 -12.18
N ARG A 97 -11.74 4.10 -12.63
CA ARG A 97 -10.54 4.31 -11.81
C ARG A 97 -10.32 5.78 -11.47
N VAL A 98 -10.66 6.72 -12.37
CA VAL A 98 -10.61 8.16 -12.09
C VAL A 98 -11.46 8.48 -10.87
N PHE A 99 -12.72 8.05 -10.86
CA PHE A 99 -13.64 8.31 -9.76
C PHE A 99 -13.24 7.57 -8.48
N ARG A 100 -12.82 6.31 -8.58
CA ARG A 100 -12.44 5.49 -7.43
C ARG A 100 -11.24 6.05 -6.67
N ILE A 101 -10.27 6.63 -7.38
CA ILE A 101 -9.10 7.26 -6.75
C ILE A 101 -9.45 8.66 -6.28
N TYR A 102 -9.91 9.54 -7.17
CA TYR A 102 -9.96 10.97 -6.87
C TYR A 102 -11.17 11.42 -6.06
N MET A 103 -12.30 10.70 -6.05
CA MET A 103 -13.44 11.13 -5.21
C MET A 103 -13.17 10.94 -3.70
N PRO A 104 -12.70 9.77 -3.23
CA PRO A 104 -12.30 9.63 -1.83
C PRO A 104 -11.19 10.61 -1.44
N VAL A 105 -10.21 10.82 -2.32
CA VAL A 105 -9.15 11.82 -2.14
C VAL A 105 -9.74 13.21 -2.00
N PHE A 106 -10.69 13.61 -2.83
CA PHE A 106 -11.37 14.91 -2.73
C PHE A 106 -12.10 15.07 -1.40
N VAL A 107 -12.80 14.05 -0.92
CA VAL A 107 -13.47 14.09 0.39
C VAL A 107 -12.45 14.29 1.51
N THR A 108 -11.33 13.56 1.47
CA THR A 108 -10.27 13.64 2.48
C THR A 108 -9.58 15.01 2.46
N ALA A 109 -9.17 15.49 1.29
CA ALA A 109 -8.56 16.80 1.12
C ALA A 109 -9.51 17.94 1.53
N SER A 110 -10.81 17.81 1.24
CA SER A 110 -11.82 18.78 1.70
C SER A 110 -11.93 18.79 3.22
N LEU A 111 -11.94 17.62 3.87
CA LEU A 111 -11.98 17.52 5.33
C LEU A 111 -10.73 18.12 5.97
N ALA A 112 -9.54 17.82 5.45
CA ALA A 112 -8.28 18.41 5.89
C ALA A 112 -8.30 19.94 5.78
N GLN A 113 -8.78 20.47 4.65
CA GLN A 113 -8.91 21.91 4.45
C GLN A 113 -9.90 22.55 5.43
N ILE A 114 -11.02 21.88 5.73
CA ILE A 114 -12.00 22.37 6.71
C ILE A 114 -11.37 22.43 8.11
N PHE A 115 -10.62 21.40 8.51
CA PHE A 115 -9.94 21.39 9.80
C PHE A 115 -8.86 22.47 9.89
N TYR A 116 -8.11 22.69 8.82
CA TYR A 116 -7.15 23.80 8.74
C TYR A 116 -7.84 25.17 8.79
N PHE A 117 -8.97 25.36 8.10
CA PHE A 117 -9.72 26.61 8.14
C PHE A 117 -10.13 27.01 9.57
N PHE A 118 -10.48 26.03 10.40
CA PHE A 118 -10.84 26.22 11.81
C PHE A 118 -9.63 26.25 12.77
N ASP A 119 -8.41 26.23 12.25
CA ASP A 119 -7.17 26.26 13.03
C ASP A 119 -7.05 25.08 14.02
N LEU A 120 -7.48 23.89 13.59
CA LEU A 120 -7.49 22.69 14.45
C LEU A 120 -6.19 21.88 14.37
N TYR A 121 -5.33 22.16 13.40
CA TYR A 121 -4.08 21.44 13.22
C TYR A 121 -2.98 21.94 14.15
N HIS A 122 -2.34 21.01 14.84
CA HIS A 122 -1.22 21.28 15.77
C HIS A 122 0.11 20.78 15.20
N TRP A 123 0.17 20.60 13.88
CA TRP A 123 1.30 20.04 13.17
C TRP A 123 2.25 21.14 12.67
N PRO A 124 3.57 20.98 12.81
CA PRO A 124 4.53 21.92 12.23
C PRO A 124 4.64 21.70 10.73
N PHE A 125 3.87 22.46 9.94
CA PHE A 125 4.00 22.47 8.48
C PHE A 125 5.20 23.31 8.03
N ASP A 126 5.69 23.03 6.82
CA ASP A 126 6.74 23.82 6.17
C ASP A 126 6.28 25.27 5.96
N GLU A 127 7.15 26.24 6.30
CA GLU A 127 6.81 27.67 6.21
C GLU A 127 6.49 28.11 4.78
N GLY A 128 7.27 27.61 3.80
CA GLY A 128 7.05 27.91 2.39
C GLY A 128 5.72 27.33 1.88
N PHE A 129 5.32 26.16 2.37
CA PHE A 129 3.99 25.61 2.10
C PHE A 129 2.87 26.46 2.71
N LEU A 130 3.00 26.88 3.97
CA LEU A 130 2.00 27.72 4.64
C LEU A 130 1.79 29.08 3.94
N GLU A 131 2.84 29.65 3.33
CA GLU A 131 2.72 30.88 2.53
C GLU A 131 1.82 30.72 1.30
N THR A 132 1.71 29.51 0.75
CA THR A 132 0.82 29.22 -0.38
C THR A 132 -0.64 29.02 0.02
N LEU A 133 -0.91 28.80 1.32
CA LEU A 133 -2.24 28.53 1.86
C LEU A 133 -2.94 29.82 2.28
N PRO A 134 -4.27 29.94 2.06
CA PRO A 134 -5.06 30.98 2.71
C PRO A 134 -4.97 30.84 4.24
N LYS A 135 -4.97 31.97 4.97
CA LYS A 135 -4.87 31.94 6.44
C LYS A 135 -6.13 31.35 7.07
N PRO A 136 -6.04 30.62 8.19
CA PRO A 136 -7.21 30.13 8.92
C PRO A 136 -8.21 31.25 9.21
N TRP A 137 -9.49 30.91 9.25
CA TRP A 137 -10.61 31.84 9.45
C TRP A 137 -10.75 32.97 8.41
N THR A 138 -9.98 32.94 7.32
CA THR A 138 -10.05 33.96 6.26
C THR A 138 -10.62 33.40 4.97
N ALA A 139 -11.32 34.25 4.20
CA ALA A 139 -11.77 33.99 2.82
C ALA A 139 -12.14 32.52 2.51
N PRO A 140 -13.30 32.00 3.00
CA PRO A 140 -13.68 30.59 2.81
C PRO A 140 -13.64 30.12 1.34
N TRP A 141 -13.95 31.03 0.42
CA TRP A 141 -13.87 30.78 -1.01
C TRP A 141 -12.44 30.49 -1.47
N ALA A 142 -11.42 31.15 -0.91
CA ALA A 142 -10.03 30.90 -1.23
C ALA A 142 -9.58 29.50 -0.79
N HIS A 143 -10.07 29.02 0.36
CA HIS A 143 -9.82 27.64 0.79
C HIS A 143 -10.48 26.62 -0.15
N PHE A 144 -11.71 26.90 -0.59
CA PHE A 144 -12.40 26.04 -1.56
C PHE A 144 -11.68 26.00 -2.91
N THR A 145 -11.28 27.15 -3.46
CA THR A 145 -10.53 27.21 -4.72
C THR A 145 -9.15 26.56 -4.60
N TRP A 146 -8.50 26.65 -3.43
CA TRP A 146 -7.25 25.95 -3.17
C TRP A 146 -7.42 24.43 -3.29
N VAL A 147 -8.46 23.85 -2.70
CA VAL A 147 -8.74 22.40 -2.83
C VAL A 147 -9.01 22.01 -4.29
N LEU A 148 -9.76 22.82 -5.04
CA LEU A 148 -10.00 22.55 -6.46
C LEU A 148 -8.72 22.59 -7.30
N ASN A 149 -7.85 23.57 -7.06
CA ASN A 149 -6.55 23.66 -7.73
C ASN A 149 -5.65 22.49 -7.35
N TYR A 150 -5.60 22.14 -6.06
CA TYR A 150 -4.87 20.97 -5.57
C TYR A 150 -5.33 19.67 -6.25
N MET A 151 -6.64 19.48 -6.42
CA MET A 151 -7.18 18.33 -7.15
C MET A 151 -6.81 18.37 -8.63
N ALA A 152 -6.87 19.54 -9.28
CA ALA A 152 -6.51 19.69 -10.68
C ALA A 152 -5.02 19.35 -10.92
N ASP A 153 -4.14 19.88 -10.06
CA ASP A 153 -2.71 19.60 -10.10
C ASP A 153 -2.43 18.11 -9.83
N SER A 154 -3.11 17.53 -8.83
CA SER A 154 -3.01 16.10 -8.53
C SER A 154 -3.52 15.20 -9.67
N MET A 155 -4.40 15.68 -10.54
CA MET A 155 -4.88 14.92 -11.71
C MET A 155 -3.94 15.02 -12.91
N ASN A 156 -2.96 15.94 -12.89
CA ASN A 156 -1.96 16.08 -13.94
C ASN A 156 -0.89 14.97 -13.86
N ILE A 157 -1.18 13.83 -14.49
CA ILE A 157 -0.25 12.68 -14.51
C ILE A 157 0.94 12.82 -15.44
N ILE A 158 0.98 13.87 -16.28
CA ILE A 158 2.04 14.08 -17.26
C ILE A 158 3.14 14.95 -16.65
N ALA A 159 2.74 16.09 -16.09
CA ALA A 159 3.63 17.02 -15.41
C ALA A 159 3.22 17.08 -13.94
N PHE A 160 3.86 16.25 -13.11
CA PHE A 160 3.60 16.26 -11.67
C PHE A 160 4.02 17.61 -11.09
N GLU A 161 3.04 18.34 -10.55
CA GLU A 161 3.27 19.52 -9.73
C GLU A 161 3.10 19.12 -8.27
N TYR A 162 4.18 19.20 -7.49
CA TYR A 162 4.11 19.02 -6.05
C TYR A 162 4.14 20.39 -5.39
N ARG A 163 3.03 20.80 -4.77
CA ARG A 163 2.88 22.11 -4.10
C ARG A 163 2.94 22.04 -2.58
N GLY A 164 3.33 20.89 -2.01
CA GLY A 164 3.04 20.58 -0.62
C GLY A 164 1.53 20.35 -0.40
N ALA A 165 1.16 19.69 0.69
CA ALA A 165 -0.24 19.41 0.99
C ALA A 165 -0.44 19.28 2.51
N LEU A 166 -1.65 19.61 2.97
CA LEU A 166 -2.17 19.19 4.29
C LEU A 166 -2.33 17.67 4.41
N ASN A 167 -2.05 16.95 3.34
CA ASN A 167 -2.08 15.51 3.27
C ASN A 167 -0.87 15.08 2.44
N GLY A 168 0.30 15.06 3.06
CA GLY A 168 1.55 14.71 2.42
C GLY A 168 1.46 13.38 1.69
N GLN A 169 0.89 12.35 2.30
CA GLN A 169 0.70 11.02 1.72
C GLN A 169 -0.02 10.98 0.36
N LEU A 170 -0.84 11.96 0.00
CA LEU A 170 -1.65 11.90 -1.23
C LEU A 170 -0.85 12.07 -2.53
N TRP A 171 0.45 12.41 -2.46
CA TRP A 171 1.34 12.46 -3.63
C TRP A 171 1.38 11.14 -4.42
N THR A 172 1.06 10.00 -3.78
CA THR A 172 1.06 8.69 -4.44
C THR A 172 -0.15 8.47 -5.35
N MET A 173 -1.24 9.23 -5.20
CA MET A 173 -2.46 9.09 -6.01
C MET A 173 -2.24 9.37 -7.51
N PRO A 174 -1.58 10.48 -7.91
CA PRO A 174 -1.22 10.70 -9.31
C PRO A 174 -0.30 9.61 -9.87
N VAL A 175 0.65 9.13 -9.06
CA VAL A 175 1.58 8.05 -9.43
C VAL A 175 0.83 6.74 -9.68
N GLU A 176 -0.10 6.40 -8.79
CA GLU A 176 -0.98 5.25 -8.89
C GLU A 176 -1.86 5.32 -10.15
N PHE A 177 -2.44 6.48 -10.46
CA PHE A 177 -3.24 6.67 -11.66
C PHE A 177 -2.38 6.59 -12.95
N ARG A 178 -1.20 7.21 -12.96
CA ARG A 178 -0.24 7.14 -14.07
C ARG A 178 0.17 5.70 -14.38
N GLY A 179 0.62 4.95 -13.38
CA GLY A 179 1.06 3.56 -13.56
C GLY A 179 -0.06 2.64 -14.05
N SER A 180 -1.30 2.91 -13.62
CA SER A 180 -2.48 2.18 -14.08
C SER A 180 -2.77 2.40 -15.56
N ASN A 181 -2.65 3.65 -16.04
CA ASN A 181 -2.81 3.97 -17.46
C ASN A 181 -1.74 3.29 -18.33
N VAL A 182 -0.50 3.19 -17.83
CA VAL A 182 0.56 2.43 -18.50
C VAL A 182 0.18 0.94 -18.60
N VAL A 183 -0.33 0.34 -17.52
CA VAL A 183 -0.79 -1.06 -17.53
C VAL A 183 -1.93 -1.28 -18.52
N TYR A 184 -2.93 -0.39 -18.55
CA TYR A 184 -4.03 -0.47 -19.51
C TYR A 184 -3.54 -0.41 -20.96
N LEU A 185 -2.64 0.53 -21.26
CA LEU A 185 -2.02 0.66 -22.58
C LEU A 185 -1.26 -0.62 -22.97
N LEU A 186 -0.46 -1.18 -22.06
CA LEU A 186 0.31 -2.40 -22.31
C LEU A 186 -0.59 -3.63 -22.48
N ILE A 187 -1.67 -3.74 -21.71
CA ILE A 187 -2.63 -4.86 -21.81
C ILE A 187 -3.31 -4.87 -23.18
N VAL A 188 -3.71 -3.69 -23.68
CA VAL A 188 -4.31 -3.52 -25.02
C VAL A 188 -3.25 -3.75 -26.11
N GLY A 189 -2.11 -3.07 -26.03
CA GLY A 189 -1.06 -3.15 -27.04
C GLY A 189 -0.44 -4.54 -27.20
N LEU A 190 -0.34 -5.31 -26.10
CA LEU A 190 0.19 -6.68 -26.10
C LEU A 190 -0.90 -7.76 -26.21
N SER A 191 -2.16 -7.37 -26.41
CA SER A 191 -3.30 -8.31 -26.49
C SER A 191 -3.12 -9.35 -27.61
N GLY A 192 -2.65 -8.92 -28.78
CA GLY A 192 -2.39 -9.77 -29.95
C GLY A 192 -1.06 -10.54 -29.90
N TRP A 193 -0.20 -10.30 -28.91
CA TRP A 193 1.11 -10.94 -28.84
C TRP A 193 1.00 -12.40 -28.35
N ARG A 194 2.04 -13.20 -28.62
CA ARG A 194 2.15 -14.54 -28.02
C ARG A 194 2.52 -14.42 -26.53
N ALA A 195 2.02 -15.34 -25.70
CA ALA A 195 2.32 -15.35 -24.26
C ALA A 195 3.83 -15.41 -23.96
N LYS A 196 4.58 -16.23 -24.72
CA LYS A 196 6.04 -16.31 -24.60
C LYS A 196 6.72 -14.95 -24.83
N SER A 197 6.30 -14.21 -25.86
CA SER A 197 6.85 -12.89 -26.16
C SER A 197 6.59 -11.88 -25.03
N ARG A 198 5.40 -11.93 -24.42
CA ARG A 198 5.07 -11.07 -23.27
C ARG A 198 5.98 -11.31 -22.06
N PHE A 199 6.39 -12.56 -21.82
CA PHE A 199 7.30 -12.90 -20.72
C PHE A 199 8.70 -12.30 -20.88
N TYR A 200 9.14 -11.98 -22.10
CA TYR A 200 10.43 -11.33 -22.35
C TYR A 200 10.31 -9.81 -22.45
N VAL A 201 9.28 -9.29 -23.12
CA VAL A 201 9.15 -7.85 -23.38
C VAL A 201 8.78 -7.07 -22.11
N LEU A 202 7.95 -7.63 -21.22
CA LEU A 202 7.52 -6.92 -20.01
C LEU A 202 8.67 -6.66 -19.04
N PRO A 203 9.53 -7.64 -18.67
CA PRO A 203 10.71 -7.36 -17.84
C PRO A 203 11.71 -6.42 -18.52
N LEU A 204 11.90 -6.54 -19.84
CA LEU A 204 12.77 -5.64 -20.59
C LEU A 204 12.29 -4.19 -20.48
N LEU A 205 10.98 -3.96 -20.68
CA LEU A 205 10.37 -2.65 -20.57
C LEU A 205 10.42 -2.12 -19.13
N ALA A 206 10.16 -2.98 -18.14
CA ALA A 206 10.30 -2.62 -16.73
C ALA A 206 11.73 -2.14 -16.43
N CYS A 207 12.75 -2.93 -16.80
CA CYS A 207 14.15 -2.57 -16.62
C CYS A 207 14.53 -1.27 -17.35
N PHE A 208 13.97 -1.02 -18.53
CA PHE A 208 14.15 0.24 -19.26
C PHE A 208 13.62 1.45 -18.45
N PHE A 209 12.40 1.37 -17.93
CA PHE A 209 11.85 2.45 -17.10
C PHE A 209 12.61 2.63 -15.79
N LEU A 210 13.04 1.53 -15.18
CA LEU A 210 13.88 1.56 -13.99
C LEU A 210 15.23 2.23 -14.26
N TRP A 211 15.86 1.97 -15.40
CA TRP A 211 17.09 2.64 -15.82
C TRP A 211 16.93 4.16 -15.96
N TYR A 212 15.74 4.63 -16.36
CA TYR A 212 15.39 6.07 -16.37
C TYR A 212 15.07 6.65 -14.98
N GLY A 213 14.93 5.81 -13.95
CA GLY A 213 14.54 6.24 -12.60
C GLY A 213 13.03 6.19 -12.32
N ASN A 214 12.22 5.69 -13.27
CA ASN A 214 10.77 5.55 -13.10
C ASN A 214 10.43 4.25 -12.34
N TRP A 215 10.74 4.26 -11.04
CA TRP A 215 10.58 3.13 -10.13
C TRP A 215 9.12 2.67 -9.96
N ASP A 216 8.18 3.60 -10.11
CA ASP A 216 6.74 3.37 -10.01
C ASP A 216 6.23 2.61 -11.24
N ILE A 217 6.59 3.08 -12.45
CA ILE A 217 6.23 2.41 -13.70
C ILE A 217 6.85 1.02 -13.75
N PHE A 218 8.10 0.85 -13.28
CA PHE A 218 8.70 -0.47 -13.10
C PHE A 218 7.82 -1.37 -12.23
N GLY A 219 7.38 -0.88 -11.07
CA GLY A 219 6.55 -1.65 -10.13
C GLY A 219 5.25 -2.13 -10.78
N PHE A 220 4.54 -1.24 -11.47
CA PHE A 220 3.30 -1.56 -12.19
C PHE A 220 3.50 -2.60 -13.31
N ILE A 221 4.54 -2.44 -14.14
CA ILE A 221 4.84 -3.38 -15.23
C ILE A 221 5.26 -4.74 -14.65
N TRP A 222 6.01 -4.76 -13.55
CA TRP A 222 6.39 -5.98 -12.87
C TRP A 222 5.17 -6.71 -12.30
N GLY A 223 4.22 -5.97 -11.71
CA GLY A 223 2.92 -6.50 -11.28
C GLY A 223 2.15 -7.15 -12.43
N LEU A 224 2.10 -6.50 -13.61
CA LEU A 224 1.51 -7.07 -14.83
C LEU A 224 2.22 -8.36 -15.27
N TRP A 225 3.55 -8.39 -15.23
CA TRP A 225 4.33 -9.61 -15.54
C TRP A 225 4.03 -10.77 -14.59
N LEU A 226 3.92 -10.48 -13.29
CA LEU A 226 3.51 -11.47 -12.28
C LEU A 226 2.10 -12.00 -12.55
N ALA A 227 1.16 -11.15 -12.96
CA ALA A 227 -0.20 -11.55 -13.32
C ALA A 227 -0.25 -12.44 -14.57
N GLU A 228 0.54 -12.15 -15.61
CA GLU A 228 0.68 -13.03 -16.78
C GLU A 228 1.21 -14.42 -16.37
N ARG A 229 2.19 -14.46 -15.46
CA ARG A 229 2.76 -15.72 -14.95
C ARG A 229 1.74 -16.53 -14.16
N ALA A 230 0.96 -15.86 -13.30
CA ALA A 230 -0.12 -16.49 -12.56
C ALA A 230 -1.17 -17.11 -13.50
N ARG A 231 -1.61 -16.36 -14.52
CA ARG A 231 -2.57 -16.84 -15.52
C ARG A 231 -2.02 -18.01 -16.34
N SER A 232 -0.78 -17.95 -16.82
CA SER A 232 -0.17 -19.05 -17.58
C SER A 232 -0.07 -20.34 -16.78
N ARG A 233 0.22 -20.26 -15.48
CA ARG A 233 0.22 -21.42 -14.58
C ARG A 233 -1.18 -22.01 -14.38
N ALA A 234 -2.18 -21.15 -14.21
CA ALA A 234 -3.57 -21.57 -14.10
C ALA A 234 -4.01 -22.33 -15.37
N THR A 235 -3.75 -21.77 -16.56
CA THR A 235 -4.06 -22.43 -17.84
C THR A 235 -3.35 -23.78 -18.00
N ALA A 236 -2.07 -23.88 -17.61
CA ALA A 236 -1.31 -25.13 -17.67
C ALA A 236 -1.86 -26.22 -16.73
N THR A 237 -2.43 -25.82 -15.59
CA THR A 237 -3.05 -26.72 -14.62
C THR A 237 -4.41 -27.21 -15.09
N THR A 238 -5.22 -26.35 -15.74
CA THR A 238 -6.51 -26.76 -16.31
C THR A 238 -6.33 -27.71 -17.49
N SER A 239 -5.31 -27.53 -18.33
CA SER A 239 -5.04 -28.40 -19.48
C SER A 239 -4.57 -29.81 -19.13
N SER A 240 -4.17 -30.08 -17.88
CA SER A 240 -3.69 -31.39 -17.43
C SER A 240 -4.76 -32.25 -16.74
N LEU A 241 -5.98 -31.74 -16.56
CA LEU A 241 -7.12 -32.50 -16.04
C LEU A 241 -7.99 -32.99 -17.22
N PRO A 242 -8.40 -34.27 -17.27
CA PRO A 242 -9.29 -34.77 -18.30
C PRO A 242 -10.65 -34.08 -18.20
N SER A 243 -11.15 -33.62 -19.35
CA SER A 243 -12.37 -32.86 -19.51
C SER A 243 -13.61 -33.77 -19.45
N ASP A 244 -14.27 -33.82 -18.30
CA ASP A 244 -15.68 -34.24 -18.21
C ASP A 244 -16.52 -33.08 -17.65
N GLU A 245 -17.59 -32.80 -18.39
CA GLU A 245 -18.71 -31.86 -18.20
C GLU A 245 -18.51 -30.33 -18.48
N PRO A 246 -19.42 -29.75 -19.31
CA PRO A 246 -19.44 -28.32 -19.58
C PRO A 246 -20.24 -27.60 -18.49
N LEU A 247 -19.55 -26.95 -17.55
CA LEU A 247 -20.20 -26.05 -16.60
C LEU A 247 -20.39 -24.67 -17.24
N ASN A 248 -21.65 -24.30 -17.48
CA ASN A 248 -22.08 -22.97 -17.92
C ASN A 248 -21.50 -21.89 -17.00
N ALA A 249 -20.62 -21.04 -17.53
CA ALA A 249 -20.02 -19.91 -16.85
C ALA A 249 -20.71 -18.62 -17.29
N GLU A 250 -21.89 -18.39 -16.73
CA GLU A 250 -22.62 -17.13 -16.76
C GLU A 250 -22.62 -16.53 -15.34
N PHE A 251 -22.27 -15.24 -15.23
CA PHE A 251 -22.23 -14.40 -14.01
C PHE A 251 -21.16 -14.80 -12.96
N GLU A 252 -20.32 -13.94 -12.38
CA GLU A 252 -20.31 -12.49 -12.23
C GLU A 252 -18.87 -12.05 -11.86
N MET A 253 -18.49 -10.83 -12.25
CA MET A 253 -17.14 -10.28 -12.08
C MET A 253 -17.11 -9.25 -10.95
N ALA A 254 -16.44 -9.59 -9.85
CA ALA A 254 -15.94 -8.62 -8.88
C ALA A 254 -14.46 -8.32 -9.19
N GLU A 255 -14.19 -7.21 -9.88
CA GLU A 255 -12.96 -6.47 -9.59
C GLU A 255 -13.07 -6.01 -8.15
N PHE A 256 -12.22 -6.55 -7.26
CA PHE A 256 -11.80 -5.90 -6.02
C PHE A 256 -12.83 -4.94 -5.40
N GLU A 257 -13.97 -5.49 -4.97
CA GLU A 257 -15.00 -4.85 -4.16
C GLU A 257 -15.97 -5.93 -3.67
N ASP A 258 -16.40 -5.78 -2.42
CA ASP A 258 -17.43 -6.56 -1.74
C ASP A 258 -18.64 -6.82 -2.65
N GLU A 259 -18.78 -8.06 -3.12
CA GLU A 259 -20.10 -8.66 -3.30
C GLU A 259 -20.28 -9.70 -2.19
N ASP A 260 -21.47 -9.64 -1.58
CA ASP A 260 -21.97 -10.36 -0.40
C ASP A 260 -21.51 -9.88 0.99
N ARG A 261 -22.10 -8.77 1.45
CA ARG A 261 -22.35 -8.55 2.88
C ARG A 261 -23.80 -8.93 3.24
N PRO A 262 -24.04 -9.85 4.19
CA PRO A 262 -25.29 -9.84 4.92
C PRO A 262 -25.35 -8.56 5.77
N ARG A 263 -26.47 -7.85 5.67
CA ARG A 263 -26.82 -6.71 6.52
C ARG A 263 -26.77 -7.11 8.00
N SER A 264 -26.25 -6.21 8.83
CA SER A 264 -26.22 -6.24 10.30
C SER A 264 -25.44 -7.37 10.99
N PHE A 265 -24.29 -7.02 11.60
CA PHE A 265 -23.61 -7.86 12.61
C PHE A 265 -23.88 -7.42 14.05
N PHE A 266 -24.80 -6.48 14.27
CA PHE A 266 -25.27 -6.07 15.60
C PHE A 266 -26.75 -6.43 15.75
N THR A 267 -27.00 -7.70 16.06
CA THR A 267 -28.15 -8.23 16.83
C THR A 267 -28.11 -9.77 16.78
N ALA A 268 -27.19 -10.36 17.54
CA ALA A 268 -27.27 -11.79 17.84
C ALA A 268 -27.76 -11.96 19.28
N PRO A 269 -28.94 -12.57 19.53
CA PRO A 269 -29.30 -12.98 20.87
C PRO A 269 -28.39 -14.13 21.30
N LEU A 270 -27.90 -14.07 22.53
CA LEU A 270 -27.19 -15.16 23.21
C LEU A 270 -28.01 -16.45 23.13
N ARG A 271 -27.61 -17.40 22.27
CA ARG A 271 -28.07 -18.78 22.32
C ARG A 271 -26.98 -19.68 22.88
N LEU A 272 -27.13 -20.00 24.15
CA LEU A 272 -26.42 -21.09 24.81
C LEU A 272 -26.97 -22.42 24.26
N GLY A 273 -26.14 -23.20 23.58
CA GLY A 273 -26.60 -24.41 22.89
C GLY A 273 -25.53 -25.47 22.70
N SER A 274 -25.38 -26.32 23.71
CA SER A 274 -25.02 -27.75 23.64
C SER A 274 -23.78 -28.18 22.84
N TRP A 275 -22.66 -28.19 23.56
CA TRP A 275 -21.53 -29.10 23.38
C TRP A 275 -21.99 -30.57 23.48
N ARG A 276 -22.19 -31.27 22.35
CA ARG A 276 -22.05 -32.74 22.19
C ARG A 276 -22.55 -33.16 20.81
N GLY A 277 -21.70 -33.86 20.06
CA GLY A 277 -22.13 -34.60 18.86
C GLY A 277 -21.53 -34.15 17.53
N LYS A 278 -20.20 -34.25 17.38
CA LYS A 278 -19.56 -34.44 16.06
C LYS A 278 -18.15 -35.03 16.21
N LEU A 279 -18.09 -36.15 16.93
CA LEU A 279 -16.90 -36.98 17.08
C LEU A 279 -17.21 -38.39 16.57
N ARG A 280 -17.30 -38.56 15.24
CA ARG A 280 -17.19 -39.84 14.51
C ARG A 280 -17.33 -39.56 13.01
N GLY A 281 -16.24 -39.74 12.27
CA GLY A 281 -16.20 -39.51 10.82
C GLY A 281 -14.86 -39.02 10.24
N LYS A 282 -13.79 -38.88 11.05
CA LYS A 282 -12.43 -38.63 10.55
C LYS A 282 -11.59 -39.89 10.72
N LEU A 283 -11.67 -40.82 9.77
CA LEU A 283 -10.73 -41.95 9.65
C LEU A 283 -10.78 -42.57 8.24
N ARG A 284 -10.53 -41.76 7.20
CA ARG A 284 -9.94 -42.25 5.93
C ARG A 284 -9.60 -41.09 4.99
N CYS A 285 -8.39 -40.58 5.12
CA CYS A 285 -7.61 -40.06 3.99
C CYS A 285 -6.15 -40.29 4.35
N LYS A 286 -5.56 -41.37 3.83
CA LYS A 286 -4.11 -41.53 3.82
C LYS A 286 -3.57 -40.49 2.84
N SER A 287 -3.02 -39.39 3.33
CA SER A 287 -2.18 -38.53 2.50
C SER A 287 -0.88 -39.29 2.21
N PRO A 288 -0.31 -39.22 0.99
CA PRO A 288 1.04 -39.71 0.80
C PRO A 288 1.98 -38.79 1.60
N LYS A 289 2.90 -39.40 2.34
CA LYS A 289 3.99 -38.73 3.03
C LYS A 289 4.81 -37.94 1.99
N SER A 290 4.61 -36.62 1.93
CA SER A 290 5.49 -35.72 1.19
C SER A 290 6.84 -35.73 1.90
N ARG A 291 7.79 -36.50 1.39
CA ARG A 291 9.20 -36.36 1.75
C ARG A 291 9.63 -34.94 1.34
N ASN A 292 10.09 -34.16 2.32
CA ASN A 292 10.60 -32.80 2.11
C ASN A 292 11.90 -32.83 1.28
N CYS A 293 11.81 -33.02 -0.04
CA CYS A 293 12.87 -32.59 -0.94
C CYS A 293 12.80 -31.07 -1.02
N ILE A 294 13.79 -30.40 -0.45
CA ILE A 294 14.03 -28.99 -0.69
C ILE A 294 14.41 -28.85 -2.17
N THR A 295 13.45 -28.53 -3.02
CA THR A 295 13.71 -28.27 -4.44
C THR A 295 14.55 -27.01 -4.58
N PHE A 296 15.51 -26.98 -5.50
CA PHE A 296 16.32 -25.80 -5.84
C PHE A 296 15.46 -24.53 -6.04
N SER A 297 14.29 -24.67 -6.65
CA SER A 297 13.30 -23.58 -6.83
C SER A 297 12.76 -22.98 -5.52
N ARG A 298 12.71 -23.74 -4.43
CA ARG A 298 12.29 -23.23 -3.12
C ARG A 298 13.41 -22.45 -2.44
N ILE A 299 14.65 -22.93 -2.56
CA ILE A 299 15.83 -22.24 -2.03
C ILE A 299 15.98 -20.89 -2.73
N SER A 300 15.87 -20.86 -4.07
CA SER A 300 15.95 -19.60 -4.82
C SER A 300 14.84 -18.61 -4.42
N ALA A 301 13.61 -19.08 -4.23
CA ALA A 301 12.52 -18.22 -3.76
C ALA A 301 12.76 -17.64 -2.36
N VAL A 302 13.35 -18.43 -1.43
CA VAL A 302 13.72 -17.95 -0.09
C VAL A 302 14.85 -16.92 -0.16
N LEU A 303 15.87 -17.14 -0.99
CA LEU A 303 16.95 -16.18 -1.18
C LEU A 303 16.42 -14.86 -1.79
N ILE A 304 15.52 -14.95 -2.77
CA ILE A 304 14.85 -13.78 -3.35
C ILE A 304 14.01 -13.04 -2.30
N PHE A 305 13.31 -13.76 -1.43
CA PHE A 305 12.56 -13.15 -0.33
C PHE A 305 13.47 -12.37 0.63
N ILE A 306 14.57 -12.99 1.08
CA ILE A 306 15.51 -12.36 2.01
C ILE A 306 16.15 -11.12 1.38
N ALA A 307 16.62 -11.22 0.14
CA ALA A 307 17.21 -10.09 -0.57
C ALA A 307 16.18 -8.96 -0.82
N GLY A 308 14.95 -9.31 -1.22
CA GLY A 308 13.88 -8.33 -1.43
C GLY A 308 13.51 -7.59 -0.14
N TYR A 309 13.39 -8.34 0.96
CA TYR A 309 13.14 -7.79 2.30
C TYR A 309 14.27 -6.85 2.75
N TYR A 310 15.53 -7.24 2.50
CA TYR A 310 16.70 -6.43 2.84
C TYR A 310 16.72 -5.09 2.08
N LEU A 311 16.40 -5.10 0.78
CA LEU A 311 16.31 -3.87 -0.03
C LEU A 311 15.17 -2.95 0.41
N LEU A 312 14.05 -3.51 0.84
CA LEU A 312 12.94 -2.73 1.42
C LEU A 312 13.33 -2.04 2.72
N CYS A 313 14.31 -2.56 3.45
CA CYS A 313 14.86 -1.94 4.65
C CYS A 313 15.92 -0.86 4.34
N LEU A 314 16.20 -0.50 3.09
CA LEU A 314 17.08 0.62 2.79
C LEU A 314 16.49 1.91 3.37
N GLY A 315 17.26 2.67 4.15
CA GLY A 315 16.84 3.95 4.74
C GLY A 315 16.69 5.10 3.74
N ASN A 316 16.37 6.28 4.27
CA ASN A 316 16.38 7.54 3.53
C ASN A 316 17.51 8.46 4.04
N ASP A 317 18.73 7.93 4.10
CA ASP A 317 19.88 8.57 4.76
C ASP A 317 20.54 9.69 3.92
N GLY A 318 20.01 10.02 2.74
CA GLY A 318 20.63 10.95 1.78
C GLY A 318 21.83 10.35 1.00
N HIS A 319 22.36 9.23 1.46
CA HIS A 319 23.51 8.54 0.88
C HIS A 319 23.44 7.03 1.20
N LEU A 320 24.28 6.23 0.54
CA LEU A 320 24.35 4.79 0.81
C LEU A 320 24.95 4.52 2.20
N PRO A 321 24.19 3.93 3.13
CA PRO A 321 24.75 3.51 4.41
C PRO A 321 25.74 2.34 4.22
N PRO A 322 26.65 2.09 5.19
CA PRO A 322 27.71 1.09 5.05
C PRO A 322 27.23 -0.30 4.61
N GLY A 323 26.10 -0.77 5.16
CA GLY A 323 25.51 -2.08 4.81
C GLY A 323 25.00 -2.20 3.37
N TYR A 324 24.87 -1.09 2.65
CA TYR A 324 24.30 -1.02 1.30
C TYR A 324 25.31 -0.48 0.27
N GLN A 325 26.55 -0.20 0.67
CA GLN A 325 27.58 0.35 -0.24
C GLN A 325 27.85 -0.52 -1.46
N PHE A 326 27.65 -1.83 -1.38
CA PHE A 326 27.79 -2.74 -2.53
C PHE A 326 26.83 -2.40 -3.69
N LEU A 327 25.70 -1.73 -3.41
CA LEU A 327 24.75 -1.28 -4.43
C LEU A 327 25.32 -0.19 -5.34
N SER A 328 26.37 0.53 -4.90
CA SER A 328 27.06 1.53 -5.72
C SER A 328 27.71 0.93 -6.98
N VAL A 329 28.07 -0.36 -6.95
CA VAL A 329 28.67 -1.07 -8.09
C VAL A 329 27.61 -1.40 -9.16
N LEU A 330 26.37 -1.60 -8.74
CA LEU A 330 25.27 -2.04 -9.61
C LEU A 330 24.40 -0.87 -10.11
N GLN A 331 24.70 0.36 -9.68
CA GLN A 331 23.87 1.51 -9.99
C GLN A 331 24.09 2.02 -11.43
N PRO A 332 23.02 2.27 -12.19
CA PRO A 332 23.11 3.04 -13.43
C PRO A 332 23.59 4.47 -13.20
N SER A 333 24.34 5.01 -14.16
CA SER A 333 24.81 6.41 -14.15
C SER A 333 23.69 7.45 -14.07
N ARG A 334 22.47 7.10 -14.49
CA ARG A 334 21.29 7.97 -14.47
C ARG A 334 20.74 8.26 -13.09
N TRP A 335 21.00 7.39 -12.11
CA TRP A 335 20.56 7.60 -10.72
C TRP A 335 21.58 8.38 -9.90
N LYS A 336 22.77 8.64 -10.48
CA LYS A 336 23.88 9.27 -9.80
C LYS A 336 23.46 10.65 -9.28
N ASP A 337 23.85 10.96 -8.05
CA ASP A 337 23.62 12.23 -7.37
C ASP A 337 22.13 12.59 -7.16
N LYS A 338 21.20 11.64 -7.36
CA LYS A 338 19.76 11.80 -7.17
C LYS A 338 19.23 10.81 -6.15
N TRP A 339 19.46 11.09 -4.87
CA TRP A 339 19.10 10.18 -3.78
C TRP A 339 17.61 9.83 -3.77
N ASP A 340 16.74 10.80 -4.07
CA ASP A 340 15.29 10.59 -4.12
C ASP A 340 14.90 9.50 -5.10
N ILE A 341 15.52 9.47 -6.28
CA ILE A 341 15.28 8.42 -7.28
C ILE A 341 15.94 7.12 -6.84
N TYR A 342 17.19 7.24 -6.38
CA TYR A 342 18.06 6.12 -6.07
C TYR A 342 17.45 5.16 -5.05
N HIS A 343 16.99 5.67 -3.91
CA HIS A 343 16.49 4.84 -2.83
C HIS A 343 15.16 4.17 -3.21
N PHE A 344 14.30 4.82 -3.99
CA PHE A 344 13.07 4.23 -4.51
C PHE A 344 13.35 3.15 -5.57
N CYS A 345 14.36 3.33 -6.43
CA CYS A 345 14.76 2.32 -7.41
C CYS A 345 15.17 0.99 -6.75
N TRP A 346 15.95 1.03 -5.67
CA TRP A 346 16.31 -0.19 -4.93
C TRP A 346 15.14 -0.79 -4.17
N LYS A 347 14.30 0.03 -3.53
CA LYS A 347 13.10 -0.42 -2.82
C LYS A 347 12.09 -1.09 -3.78
N THR A 348 11.90 -0.55 -5.00
CA THR A 348 10.99 -1.16 -5.99
C THR A 348 11.49 -2.50 -6.51
N ILE A 349 12.80 -2.68 -6.67
CA ILE A 349 13.41 -4.01 -6.92
C ILE A 349 13.10 -4.94 -5.75
N GLY A 350 13.27 -4.45 -4.51
CA GLY A 350 12.93 -5.20 -3.30
C GLY A 350 11.48 -5.66 -3.26
N SER A 351 10.54 -4.76 -3.58
CA SER A 351 9.11 -5.04 -3.71
C SER A 351 8.80 -6.09 -4.77
N ALA A 352 9.39 -5.95 -5.96
CA ALA A 352 9.24 -6.90 -7.06
C ALA A 352 9.69 -8.32 -6.65
N MET A 353 10.81 -8.41 -5.94
CA MET A 353 11.35 -9.66 -5.39
C MET A 353 10.46 -10.23 -4.28
N LEU A 354 9.99 -9.39 -3.36
CA LEU A 354 9.14 -9.79 -2.24
C LEU A 354 7.80 -10.38 -2.73
N VAL A 355 7.09 -9.66 -3.60
CA VAL A 355 5.79 -10.11 -4.14
C VAL A 355 5.95 -11.39 -4.97
N TYR A 356 7.01 -11.48 -5.78
CA TYR A 356 7.36 -12.71 -6.50
C TYR A 356 7.53 -13.89 -5.52
N ALA A 357 8.35 -13.73 -4.49
CA ALA A 357 8.69 -14.81 -3.57
C ALA A 357 7.49 -15.26 -2.73
N ILE A 358 6.64 -14.33 -2.26
CA ILE A 358 5.39 -14.67 -1.56
C ILE A 358 4.45 -15.44 -2.49
N GLY A 359 4.39 -15.08 -3.78
CA GLY A 359 3.61 -15.81 -4.79
C GLY A 359 4.08 -17.25 -5.02
N GLU A 360 5.37 -17.55 -4.80
CA GLU A 360 5.94 -18.90 -4.94
C GLU A 360 5.84 -19.76 -3.67
N LEU A 361 5.75 -19.13 -2.49
CA LEU A 361 5.91 -19.79 -1.20
C LEU A 361 4.61 -19.73 -0.39
N PRO A 362 3.78 -20.80 -0.38
CA PRO A 362 2.55 -20.85 0.40
C PRO A 362 2.75 -20.65 1.91
N CYS A 363 3.94 -20.96 2.45
CA CYS A 363 4.25 -20.71 3.85
C CYS A 363 4.25 -19.21 4.19
N LEU A 364 4.66 -18.34 3.26
CA LEU A 364 4.66 -16.88 3.43
C LEU A 364 3.26 -16.28 3.23
N GLN A 365 2.36 -16.97 2.54
CA GLN A 365 0.97 -16.53 2.33
C GLN A 365 0.10 -16.71 3.57
N ARG A 366 0.32 -17.81 4.33
CA ARG A 366 -0.48 -18.15 5.53
C ARG A 366 -0.68 -17.00 6.54
N PRO A 367 0.35 -16.25 6.98
CA PRO A 367 0.13 -15.13 7.91
C PRO A 367 -0.71 -14.00 7.28
N LEU A 368 -0.58 -13.80 5.96
CA LEU A 368 -1.33 -12.79 5.21
C LEU A 368 -2.82 -13.15 5.05
N ASP A 369 -3.14 -14.44 5.09
CA ASP A 369 -4.52 -14.95 5.07
C ASP A 369 -5.21 -14.88 6.44
N SER A 370 -4.53 -14.39 7.48
CA SER A 370 -5.13 -14.21 8.80
C SER A 370 -6.27 -13.19 8.78
N ARG A 371 -7.27 -13.36 9.67
CA ARG A 371 -8.44 -12.45 9.74
C ARG A 371 -8.03 -10.99 9.96
N VAL A 372 -6.98 -10.76 10.75
CA VAL A 372 -6.46 -9.43 11.02
C VAL A 372 -5.86 -8.80 9.76
N ALA A 373 -4.98 -9.52 9.06
CA ALA A 373 -4.39 -9.03 7.82
C ALA A 373 -5.45 -8.78 6.74
N GLN A 374 -6.44 -9.68 6.60
CA GLN A 374 -7.55 -9.49 5.67
C GLN A 374 -8.43 -8.28 6.03
N TYR A 375 -8.68 -8.07 7.32
CA TYR A 375 -9.43 -6.90 7.79
C TYR A 375 -8.68 -5.59 7.48
N LEU A 376 -7.38 -5.53 7.79
CA LEU A 376 -6.54 -4.40 7.41
C LEU A 376 -6.52 -4.21 5.89
N GLY A 377 -6.50 -5.28 5.11
CA GLY A 377 -6.59 -5.26 3.66
C GLY A 377 -7.89 -4.67 3.14
N LYS A 378 -9.00 -4.87 3.84
CA LYS A 378 -10.31 -4.31 3.49
C LYS A 378 -10.36 -2.78 3.68
N ILE A 379 -9.76 -2.28 4.77
CA ILE A 379 -9.78 -0.86 5.10
C ILE A 379 -8.51 -0.12 4.63
N SER A 380 -7.58 -0.79 3.95
CA SER A 380 -6.22 -0.28 3.69
C SER A 380 -6.20 1.04 2.93
N PHE A 381 -7.15 1.24 2.00
CA PHE A 381 -7.23 2.48 1.23
C PHE A 381 -7.68 3.64 2.12
N ALA A 382 -8.75 3.49 2.89
CA ALA A 382 -9.19 4.49 3.87
C ALA A 382 -8.16 4.72 4.99
N LEU A 383 -7.43 3.67 5.40
CA LEU A 383 -6.31 3.76 6.34
C LEU A 383 -5.20 4.66 5.79
N TYR A 384 -4.85 4.46 4.52
CA TYR A 384 -3.88 5.30 3.84
C TYR A 384 -4.36 6.75 3.70
N LEU A 385 -5.64 6.99 3.39
CA LEU A 385 -6.14 8.35 3.21
C LEU A 385 -6.19 9.14 4.54
N LEU A 386 -6.66 8.55 5.63
CA LEU A 386 -7.03 9.31 6.83
C LEU A 386 -5.95 9.46 7.90
N HIS A 387 -4.94 8.58 7.92
CA HIS A 387 -4.01 8.52 9.05
C HIS A 387 -3.30 9.86 9.30
N GLU A 388 -2.84 10.55 8.24
CA GLU A 388 -2.12 11.81 8.37
C GLU A 388 -3.00 12.92 8.93
N THR A 389 -4.21 13.13 8.39
CA THR A 389 -5.19 14.09 8.93
C THR A 389 -5.47 13.86 10.43
N ILE A 390 -5.61 12.60 10.85
CA ILE A 390 -5.87 12.28 12.26
C ILE A 390 -4.64 12.60 13.12
N TYR A 391 -3.43 12.31 12.64
CA TYR A 391 -2.20 12.60 13.36
C TYR A 391 -1.93 14.11 13.46
N GLU A 392 -2.17 14.86 12.39
CA GLU A 392 -2.02 16.33 12.36
C GLU A 392 -2.96 17.02 13.35
N LEU A 393 -4.14 16.44 13.57
CA LEU A 393 -5.10 16.93 14.57
C LEU A 393 -4.65 16.60 16.00
N TRP A 394 -4.37 15.32 16.28
CA TRP A 394 -4.40 14.81 17.66
C TRP A 394 -3.08 14.24 18.17
N ARG A 395 -2.05 14.02 17.32
CA ARG A 395 -0.78 13.42 17.79
C ARG A 395 -0.12 14.25 18.87
N ASN A 396 0.15 15.52 18.58
CA ASN A 396 0.88 16.39 19.50
C ASN A 396 0.06 16.68 20.77
N PRO A 397 -1.23 17.09 20.69
CA PRO A 397 -2.03 17.35 21.89
C PRO A 397 -2.15 16.14 22.83
N VAL A 398 -2.38 14.93 22.30
CA VAL A 398 -2.54 13.72 23.13
C VAL A 398 -1.20 13.30 23.73
N ARG A 399 -0.11 13.31 22.95
CA ARG A 399 1.24 13.01 23.44
C ARG A 399 1.65 13.98 24.55
N ASP A 400 1.48 15.28 24.33
CA ASP A 400 1.93 16.31 25.25
C ASP A 400 1.10 16.29 26.55
N LEU A 401 -0.19 15.98 26.46
CA LEU A 401 -1.04 15.73 27.62
C LEU A 401 -0.54 14.53 28.44
N ILE A 402 -0.28 13.38 27.80
CA ILE A 402 0.18 12.18 28.52
C ILE A 402 1.56 12.43 29.16
N TYR A 403 2.47 13.06 28.43
CA TYR A 403 3.81 13.38 28.94
C TYR A 403 3.75 14.36 30.13
N SER A 404 2.94 15.41 30.03
CA SER A 404 2.81 16.41 31.11
C SER A 404 2.16 15.82 32.36
N VAL A 405 1.16 14.93 32.21
CA VAL A 405 0.53 14.23 33.35
C VAL A 405 1.53 13.32 34.08
N LEU A 406 2.44 12.67 33.36
CA LEU A 406 3.40 11.72 33.95
C LEU A 406 4.64 12.41 34.52
N SER A 407 5.19 13.38 33.80
CA SER A 407 6.46 14.05 34.15
C SER A 407 6.29 15.34 34.96
N GLY A 408 5.09 15.94 34.94
CA GLY A 408 4.83 17.28 35.48
C GLY A 408 5.48 18.42 34.71
N LYS A 409 6.04 18.16 33.52
CA LYS A 409 6.78 19.13 32.68
C LYS A 409 6.13 19.28 31.31
N GLU A 410 6.37 20.41 30.66
CA GLU A 410 6.01 20.60 29.26
C GLU A 410 6.89 19.72 28.36
N TYR A 411 6.31 19.21 27.26
CA TYR A 411 7.00 18.31 26.34
C TYR A 411 8.13 19.03 25.58
N GLY A 412 7.86 20.23 25.05
CA GLY A 412 8.84 20.97 24.24
C GLY A 412 9.21 20.20 22.96
N THR A 413 10.48 19.85 22.80
CA THR A 413 10.96 19.02 21.68
C THR A 413 11.23 17.59 22.13
N SER A 414 11.15 16.65 21.19
CA SER A 414 11.36 15.22 21.47
C SER A 414 12.72 14.93 22.13
N GLY A 415 13.78 15.66 21.78
CA GLY A 415 15.10 15.52 22.41
C GLY A 415 15.14 16.01 23.86
N VAL A 416 14.45 17.12 24.16
CA VAL A 416 14.36 17.68 25.52
C VAL A 416 13.49 16.80 26.40
N ALA A 417 12.33 16.34 25.91
CA ALA A 417 11.46 15.42 26.62
C ALA A 417 12.17 14.10 26.97
N LEU A 418 12.87 13.51 26.01
CA LEU A 418 13.64 12.29 26.23
C LEU A 418 14.74 12.48 27.27
N GLY A 419 15.46 13.60 27.26
CA GLY A 419 16.52 13.89 28.24
C GLY A 419 15.98 14.18 29.65
N ASN A 420 14.79 14.80 29.74
CA ASN A 420 14.17 15.18 31.01
C ASN A 420 13.57 13.99 31.77
N ASP A 421 12.82 13.13 31.06
CA ASP A 421 12.21 11.93 31.63
C ASP A 421 11.98 10.87 30.52
N PRO A 422 12.94 9.95 30.32
CA PRO A 422 12.84 8.91 29.31
C PRO A 422 11.63 7.98 29.49
N PHE A 423 11.22 7.72 30.73
CA PHE A 423 10.09 6.83 31.00
C PHE A 423 8.79 7.47 30.51
N SER A 424 8.52 8.70 30.93
CA SER A 424 7.34 9.46 30.51
C SER A 424 7.32 9.68 29.00
N PHE A 425 8.48 9.92 28.37
CA PHE A 425 8.61 10.02 26.92
C PHE A 425 8.11 8.76 26.20
N HIS A 426 8.63 7.58 26.58
CA HIS A 426 8.23 6.34 25.93
C HIS A 426 6.77 5.99 26.20
N VAL A 427 6.28 6.18 27.42
CA VAL A 427 4.87 5.93 27.75
C VAL A 427 3.95 6.85 26.94
N ALA A 428 4.30 8.13 26.80
CA ALA A 428 3.51 9.07 25.99
C ALA A 428 3.43 8.64 24.53
N TRP A 429 4.56 8.33 23.89
CA TRP A 429 4.59 7.91 22.48
C TRP A 429 3.81 6.61 22.23
N TRP A 430 4.04 5.58 23.04
CA TRP A 430 3.36 4.29 22.85
C TRP A 430 1.87 4.36 23.17
N SER A 431 1.49 5.09 24.23
CA SER A 431 0.07 5.25 24.59
C SER A 431 -0.69 6.06 23.55
N THR A 432 -0.11 7.17 23.07
CA THR A 432 -0.68 7.95 21.97
C THR A 432 -0.77 7.12 20.69
N GLY A 433 0.26 6.33 20.36
CA GLY A 433 0.26 5.48 19.18
C GLY A 433 -0.81 4.39 19.21
N VAL A 434 -1.02 3.74 20.36
CA VAL A 434 -2.10 2.75 20.54
C VAL A 434 -3.48 3.42 20.46
N PHE A 435 -3.64 4.56 21.12
CA PHE A 435 -4.90 5.30 21.12
C PHE A 435 -5.26 5.80 19.71
N LEU A 436 -4.37 6.56 19.07
CA LEU A 436 -4.61 7.09 17.74
C LEU A 436 -4.62 6.00 16.68
N GLY A 437 -3.83 4.94 16.81
CA GLY A 437 -3.91 3.78 15.92
C GLY A 437 -5.30 3.15 15.93
N ALA A 438 -5.93 3.02 17.11
CA ALA A 438 -7.31 2.55 17.22
C ALA A 438 -8.32 3.54 16.62
N VAL A 439 -8.13 4.84 16.83
CA VAL A 439 -8.96 5.91 16.21
C VAL A 439 -8.87 5.85 14.69
N VAL A 440 -7.66 5.77 14.13
CA VAL A 440 -7.42 5.68 12.70
C VAL A 440 -8.08 4.42 12.12
N VAL A 441 -7.87 3.25 12.72
CA VAL A 441 -8.52 2.00 12.27
C VAL A 441 -10.06 2.10 12.31
N GLY A 442 -10.62 2.73 13.35
CA GLY A 442 -12.06 2.96 13.49
C GLY A 442 -12.59 3.94 12.44
N ALA A 443 -11.93 5.09 12.25
CA ALA A 443 -12.28 6.09 11.25
C ALA A 443 -12.21 5.50 9.83
N SER A 444 -11.15 4.75 9.53
CA SER A 444 -10.99 4.06 8.24
C SER A 444 -12.07 3.03 7.99
N HIS A 445 -12.52 2.30 9.02
CA HIS A 445 -13.65 1.38 8.89
C HIS A 445 -14.92 2.10 8.45
N PHE A 446 -15.29 3.19 9.12
CA PHE A 446 -16.49 3.95 8.77
C PHE A 446 -16.35 4.64 7.42
N TYR A 447 -15.17 5.17 7.11
CA TYR A 447 -14.90 5.80 5.84
C TYR A 447 -14.99 4.81 4.67
N THR A 448 -14.49 3.58 4.84
CA THR A 448 -14.67 2.52 3.84
C THR A 448 -16.17 2.27 3.56
N ILE A 449 -17.00 2.21 4.61
CA ILE A 449 -18.43 1.91 4.48
C ILE A 449 -19.22 3.07 3.85
N TYR A 450 -18.96 4.30 4.29
CA TYR A 450 -19.81 5.44 3.95
C TYR A 450 -19.29 6.28 2.79
N VAL A 451 -17.97 6.28 2.54
CA VAL A 451 -17.36 7.08 1.50
C VAL A 451 -16.83 6.19 0.38
N ASP A 452 -15.94 5.24 0.67
CA ASP A 452 -15.29 4.42 -0.36
C ASP A 452 -16.31 3.56 -1.13
N ASP A 453 -17.12 2.76 -0.42
CA ASP A 453 -18.18 1.93 -1.03
C ASP A 453 -19.18 2.77 -1.85
N TRP A 454 -19.47 4.00 -1.41
CA TRP A 454 -20.33 4.92 -2.14
C TRP A 454 -19.68 5.45 -3.41
N CYS A 455 -18.41 5.89 -3.34
CA CYS A 455 -17.64 6.38 -4.49
C CYS A 455 -17.52 5.29 -5.57
N VAL A 456 -17.33 4.05 -5.13
CA VAL A 456 -17.35 2.86 -5.96
C VAL A 456 -18.68 2.67 -6.69
N ALA A 457 -19.79 2.70 -5.95
CA ALA A 457 -21.11 2.50 -6.52
C ALA A 457 -21.46 3.63 -7.51
N PHE A 458 -21.06 4.85 -7.16
CA PHE A 458 -21.19 6.01 -8.03
C PHE A 458 -20.37 5.85 -9.32
N ALA A 459 -19.11 5.42 -9.23
CA ALA A 459 -18.27 5.18 -10.40
C ALA A 459 -18.90 4.17 -11.36
N LYS A 460 -19.49 3.08 -10.85
CA LYS A 460 -20.25 2.10 -11.65
C LYS A 460 -21.49 2.72 -12.29
N LYS A 461 -22.19 3.61 -11.60
CA LYS A 461 -23.38 4.30 -12.13
C LYS A 461 -23.00 5.25 -13.27
N VAL A 462 -21.92 6.02 -13.11
CA VAL A 462 -21.41 6.93 -14.16
C VAL A 462 -20.96 6.15 -15.38
N ASP A 463 -20.19 5.08 -15.17
CA ASP A 463 -19.71 4.21 -16.24
C ASP A 463 -20.86 3.59 -17.06
N ARG A 464 -21.91 3.12 -16.37
CA ARG A 464 -23.15 2.67 -17.04
C ARG A 464 -23.81 3.81 -17.80
N TRP A 465 -23.98 4.98 -17.18
CA TRP A 465 -24.62 6.13 -17.83
C TRP A 465 -23.90 6.62 -19.09
N LEU A 466 -22.57 6.49 -19.15
CA LEU A 466 -21.77 6.86 -20.33
C LEU A 466 -21.70 5.78 -21.41
N SER A 467 -21.99 4.52 -21.05
CA SER A 467 -21.86 3.37 -21.95
C SER A 467 -23.19 2.97 -22.64
N TYR A 468 -24.28 3.64 -22.29
CA TYR A 468 -25.61 3.54 -22.92
C TYR A 468 -25.95 4.86 -23.61
#